data_AF-A0A270B5C2-F1
#
_entry.id   AF-A0A270B5C2-F1
#
_cell.length_a   1.000
_cell.length_b   1.000
_cell.length_c   1.000
_cell.angle_alpha   90.00
_cell.angle_beta   90.00
_cell.angle_gamma   90.00
#
_symmetry.space_group_name_H-M   'P 1'
#
loop_
_entity.id
_entity.type
_entity.pdbx_description
1 polymer ?
#
loop_
_entity_poly.entity_id
_entity_poly.type
_entity_poly.pdbx_seq_one_letter_code
_entity_poly.pdbx_strand_id
1 'polypeptide(L)'
;MSTPCPARAAALRRHREIFEYAREHGLTLREAEAELVRESARRARERLAVIQRCGRAAVAPGAPIGAEPPQGPAPENAPWMMRD
;
A
#
# COMPACT_ATOMS: atom_id res chain seq x y z
N MET A 1 -37.54 -5.68 -1.98
CA MET A 1 -36.61 -4.56 -1.75
C MET A 1 -35.26 -4.97 -2.31
N SER A 2 -34.82 -4.40 -3.43
CA SER A 2 -33.57 -4.79 -4.09
C SER A 2 -32.38 -4.12 -3.40
N THR A 3 -31.48 -4.90 -2.80
CA THR A 3 -30.22 -4.39 -2.25
C THR A 3 -29.37 -3.80 -3.38
N PRO A 4 -28.90 -2.56 -3.26
CA PRO A 4 -28.08 -1.95 -4.30
C PRO A 4 -26.77 -2.73 -4.46
N CYS A 5 -26.34 -2.93 -5.71
CA CYS A 5 -25.04 -3.52 -5.99
C CYS A 5 -23.94 -2.80 -5.17
N PRO A 6 -23.00 -3.54 -4.55
CA PRO A 6 -22.01 -2.98 -3.63
C PRO A 6 -21.19 -1.83 -4.24
N ALA A 7 -20.92 -1.88 -5.54
CA ALA A 7 -20.25 -0.81 -6.29
C ALA A 7 -21.06 0.49 -6.34
N ARG A 8 -22.39 0.42 -6.51
CA ARG A 8 -23.27 1.60 -6.53
C ARG A 8 -23.38 2.23 -5.15
N ALA A 9 -23.50 1.41 -4.10
CA ALA A 9 -23.52 1.90 -2.73
C ALA A 9 -22.20 2.61 -2.37
N ALA A 10 -21.06 2.07 -2.81
CA ALA A 10 -19.75 2.72 -2.63
C ALA A 10 -19.65 4.05 -3.38
N ALA A 11 -20.13 4.11 -4.63
CA ALA A 11 -20.14 5.34 -5.41
C ALA A 11 -20.98 6.44 -4.75
N LEU A 12 -22.16 6.09 -4.21
CA LEU A 12 -23.02 7.05 -3.51
C LEU A 12 -22.38 7.55 -2.20
N ARG A 13 -21.71 6.68 -1.45
CA ARG A 13 -20.95 7.10 -0.25
C ARG A 13 -19.85 8.09 -0.61
N ARG A 14 -19.04 7.76 -1.62
CA ARG A 14 -17.96 8.64 -2.08
C ARG A 14 -18.48 9.98 -2.59
N HIS A 15 -19.58 9.98 -3.34
CA HIS A 15 -20.22 11.22 -3.78
C HIS A 15 -20.70 12.06 -2.59
N ARG A 16 -21.31 11.43 -1.58
CA ARG A 16 -21.76 12.12 -0.36
C ARG A 16 -20.59 12.77 0.38
N GLU A 17 -19.48 12.07 0.55
CA GLU A 17 -18.26 12.60 1.17
C GLU A 17 -17.75 13.85 0.42
N ILE A 18 -17.66 13.80 -0.91
CA ILE A 18 -17.23 14.95 -1.73
C ILE A 18 -18.21 16.12 -1.58
N PHE A 19 -19.51 15.85 -1.57
CA PHE A 19 -20.55 16.88 -1.43
C PHE A 19 -20.50 17.57 -0.06
N GLU A 20 -20.36 16.80 1.02
CA GLU A 20 -20.25 17.34 2.39
C GLU A 20 -18.98 18.20 2.51
N TYR A 21 -17.84 17.73 1.99
CA TYR A 21 -16.60 18.49 1.96
C TYR A 21 -16.72 19.80 1.17
N ALA A 22 -17.30 19.75 -0.03
CA ALA A 22 -17.55 20.93 -0.86
C ALA A 22 -18.41 21.96 -0.13
N ARG A 23 -19.49 21.51 0.53
CA ARG A 23 -20.40 22.38 1.29
C ARG A 23 -19.72 23.06 2.47
N GLU A 24 -18.88 22.31 3.20
CA GLU A 24 -18.17 22.84 4.38
C GLU A 24 -17.10 23.87 4.00
N HIS A 25 -16.46 23.72 2.84
CA HIS A 25 -15.35 24.56 2.40
C HIS A 25 -15.74 25.61 1.34
N GLY A 26 -17.01 25.67 0.95
CA GLY A 26 -17.50 26.59 -0.09
C GLY A 26 -16.90 26.32 -1.47
N LEU A 27 -16.53 25.07 -1.76
CA LEU A 27 -15.89 24.66 -3.01
C LEU A 27 -16.91 24.12 -4.01
N THR A 28 -16.55 24.14 -5.29
CA THR A 28 -17.27 23.33 -6.28
C THR A 28 -16.97 21.84 -6.08
N LEU A 29 -17.86 20.96 -6.57
CA LEU A 29 -17.65 19.51 -6.47
C LEU A 29 -16.34 19.04 -7.12
N ARG A 30 -15.93 19.67 -8.24
CA ARG A 30 -14.67 19.33 -8.92
C ARG A 30 -13.45 19.74 -8.10
N GLU A 31 -13.51 20.88 -7.42
CA GLU A 31 -12.43 21.35 -6.55
C GLU A 31 -12.31 20.49 -5.30
N ALA A 32 -13.43 20.17 -4.66
CA ALA A 32 -13.48 19.27 -3.51
C ALA A 32 -12.92 17.88 -3.84
N GLU A 33 -13.29 17.31 -4.99
CA GLU A 33 -12.72 16.05 -5.46
C GLU A 33 -11.20 16.14 -5.66
N ALA A 34 -10.71 17.22 -6.29
CA ALA A 34 -9.30 17.43 -6.51
C ALA A 34 -8.52 17.59 -5.19
N GLU A 35 -9.07 18.29 -4.20
CA GLU A 35 -8.47 18.42 -2.87
C GLU A 35 -8.39 17.09 -2.14
N LEU A 36 -9.48 16.33 -2.09
CA LEU A 36 -9.52 15.02 -1.44
C LEU A 36 -8.52 14.05 -2.07
N VAL A 37 -8.36 14.09 -3.40
CA VAL A 37 -7.34 13.31 -4.11
C VAL A 37 -5.93 13.75 -3.70
N ARG A 38 -5.65 15.05 -3.68
CA ARG A 38 -4.33 15.58 -3.25
C ARG A 38 -4.01 15.19 -1.81
N GLU A 39 -4.98 15.28 -0.91
CA GLU A 39 -4.80 14.89 0.49
C GLU A 39 -4.53 13.39 0.62
N SER A 40 -5.28 12.56 -0.08
CA SER A 40 -5.06 11.10 -0.08
C SER A 40 -3.65 10.74 -0.58
N ALA A 41 -3.18 11.41 -1.63
CA ALA A 41 -1.83 11.24 -2.16
C ALA A 41 -0.76 11.70 -1.16
N ARG A 42 -0.99 12.82 -0.46
CA ARG A 42 -0.10 13.31 0.61
C ARG A 42 0.01 12.29 1.75
N ARG A 43 -1.12 11.81 2.25
CA ARG A 43 -1.17 10.78 3.31
C ARG A 43 -0.49 9.47 2.87
N ALA A 44 -0.64 9.06 1.61
CA ALA A 44 0.06 7.90 1.08
C ALA A 44 1.58 8.09 1.05
N ARG A 45 2.06 9.27 0.64
CA ARG A 45 3.49 9.62 0.69
C ARG A 45 4.03 9.64 2.11
N GLU A 46 3.31 10.22 3.06
CA GLU A 46 3.68 10.23 4.48
C GLU A 46 3.80 8.80 5.04
N ARG A 47 2.84 7.93 4.72
CA ARG A 47 2.90 6.51 5.10
C ARG A 47 4.14 5.81 4.53
N LEU A 48 4.45 6.04 3.25
CA LEU A 48 5.65 5.51 2.63
C LEU A 48 6.93 6.06 3.28
N ALA A 49 6.96 7.34 3.64
CA ALA A 49 8.10 7.94 4.33
C ALA A 49 8.33 7.32 5.72
N VAL A 50 7.26 7.04 6.47
CA VAL A 50 7.34 6.32 7.76
C VAL A 50 7.87 4.89 7.55
N ILE A 51 7.33 4.15 6.58
CA ILE A 51 7.79 2.79 6.27
C ILE A 51 9.26 2.81 5.85
N GLN A 52 9.69 3.77 5.03
CA GLN A 52 11.11 3.89 4.65
C GLN A 52 11.99 4.22 5.86
N ARG A 53 11.53 5.06 6.78
CA ARG A 53 12.27 5.41 8.00
C ARG A 53 12.41 4.20 8.94
N CYS A 54 11.33 3.44 9.15
CA CYS A 54 11.33 2.25 10.00
C CYS A 54 12.00 1.04 9.34
N GLY A 55 11.80 0.86 8.03
CA GLY A 55 12.37 -0.22 7.22
C GLY A 55 13.85 -0.05 6.91
N ARG A 56 14.37 1.19 6.84
CA ARG A 56 15.81 1.46 6.72
C ARG A 56 16.61 0.99 7.94
N ALA A 57 15.98 0.81 9.10
CA ALA A 57 16.63 0.22 10.28
C ALA A 57 16.68 -1.32 10.24
N ALA A 58 15.86 -1.97 9.40
CA ALA A 58 15.75 -3.44 9.34
C ALA A 58 16.30 -4.05 8.03
N VAL A 59 16.49 -3.25 6.98
CA VAL A 59 17.08 -3.71 5.72
C VAL A 59 18.57 -3.38 5.76
N ALA A 60 19.37 -4.34 6.25
CA ALA A 60 20.77 -4.43 5.85
C ALA A 60 20.81 -4.34 4.31
N PRO A 61 21.79 -3.61 3.72
CA PRO A 61 21.86 -3.47 2.27
C PRO A 61 21.82 -4.87 1.67
N GLY A 62 20.74 -5.16 0.93
CA GLY A 62 20.60 -6.43 0.24
C GLY A 62 21.84 -6.61 -0.61
N ALA A 63 22.54 -7.74 -0.41
CA ALA A 63 23.71 -8.08 -1.20
C ALA A 63 23.37 -7.87 -2.69
N PRO A 64 24.27 -7.27 -3.48
CA PRO A 64 24.01 -7.03 -4.89
C PRO A 64 23.58 -8.34 -5.54
N ILE A 65 22.50 -8.29 -6.33
CA ILE A 65 22.05 -9.43 -7.13
C ILE A 65 23.22 -9.83 -8.03
N GLY A 66 23.88 -10.95 -7.71
CA GLY A 66 25.17 -11.35 -8.28
C GLY A 66 26.27 -11.70 -7.25
N ALA A 67 26.04 -11.48 -5.95
CA ALA A 67 26.91 -12.02 -4.90
C ALA A 67 26.76 -13.55 -4.86
N GLU A 68 27.75 -14.25 -5.41
CA GLU A 68 27.90 -15.70 -5.34
C GLU A 68 27.76 -16.14 -3.86
N PRO A 69 26.89 -17.11 -3.54
CA PRO A 69 26.85 -17.63 -2.18
C PRO A 69 28.21 -18.26 -1.86
N PRO A 70 28.76 -18.16 -0.63
CA PRO A 70 29.91 -18.95 -0.28
C PRO A 70 29.53 -20.42 -0.46
N GLN A 71 30.15 -21.09 -1.43
CA GLN A 71 30.03 -22.53 -1.65
C GLN A 71 30.64 -23.26 -0.44
N GLY A 72 29.90 -23.30 0.67
CA GLY A 72 30.16 -24.23 1.74
C GLY A 72 29.81 -25.64 1.27
N PRO A 73 30.52 -26.68 1.77
CA PRO A 73 30.17 -28.06 1.44
C PRO A 73 28.71 -28.32 1.80
N ALA A 74 27.96 -28.92 0.87
CA ALA A 74 26.55 -29.24 1.08
C ALA A 74 26.42 -30.14 2.33
N PRO A 75 25.45 -29.88 3.22
CA PRO A 75 25.26 -30.70 4.42
C PRO A 75 24.86 -32.12 4.00
N GLU A 76 25.69 -33.10 4.35
CA GLU A 76 25.55 -34.51 3.96
C GLU A 76 24.27 -35.18 4.49
N ASN A 77 23.60 -34.58 5.49
CA ASN A 77 22.39 -35.11 6.12
C ASN A 77 21.26 -34.07 6.17
N ALA A 78 20.87 -33.57 5.00
CA ALA A 78 19.67 -32.74 4.93
C ALA A 78 18.42 -33.65 4.88
N PRO A 79 17.36 -33.37 5.65
CA PRO A 79 16.19 -34.26 5.78
C PRO A 79 15.39 -34.49 4.49
N TRP A 80 15.63 -33.70 3.44
CA TRP A 80 15.07 -33.89 2.10
C TRP A 80 15.92 -34.81 1.19
N MET A 81 17.12 -35.19 1.63
CA MET A 81 18.01 -36.15 0.95
C MET A 81 17.78 -37.60 1.39
N MET A 82 16.99 -37.84 2.43
CA MET A 82 16.46 -39.16 2.75
C MET A 82 15.24 -39.40 1.84
N ARG A 83 15.48 -39.83 0.59
CA ARG A 83 14.46 -40.44 -0.26
C ARG A 83 14.50 -41.94 -0.04
N ASP A 84 13.44 -42.49 0.53
CA ASP A 84 13.16 -43.94 0.51
C ASP A 84 12.99 -44.46 -0.92
#